data_AF-A0A3S0E553-F1
#
_entry.id   AF-A0A3S0E553-F1
#
_cell.length_a   1.000
_cell.length_b   1.000
_cell.length_c   1.000
_cell.angle_alpha   90.00
_cell.angle_beta   90.00
_cell.angle_gamma   90.00
#
_symmetry.space_group_name_H-M   'P 1'
#
loop_
_entity.id
_entity.type
_entity.pdbx_description
1 polymer ?
#
loop_
_entity_poly.entity_id
_entity_poly.type
_entity_poly.pdbx_seq_one_letter_code
_entity_poly.pdbx_strand_id
1 'polypeptide(L)'
;MTPRFHSLKHFLGIPATSHHGNEQLVATLGGIISIVLVLLVTAAAVGPQDALLIVPSIGASAVLIFAVPHSPFAQPWSVLAGHLSSAIVGVACYQWIPQPILAAGCAVGLAIGVMHLTRSIHPPGGATALAAVIGGPALHKLGYGYVVHPIAINCAVILLAGIAFNCGFPWRRYPASLMRYKPHTGSAQRWPTVSGEHLSAAMDSLNVVIDVNPEELQEIVQHALELAQQELDAALPTVTMGRYYSNNKPGQQWSVRQIVDERRSDNPEADLVVYKVVEGSGLNRTGSCTRTEFARWVGRELQPTKTKI
;
A
#
# COMPACT_ATOMS: atom_id res chain seq x y z
N MET A 1 -23.70 -7.49 -22.34
CA MET A 1 -23.31 -6.06 -22.26
C MET A 1 -21.97 -5.92 -22.98
N THR A 2 -21.82 -4.96 -23.89
CA THR A 2 -20.77 -4.96 -24.94
C THR A 2 -19.39 -4.46 -24.45
N PRO A 3 -18.27 -5.00 -25.00
CA PRO A 3 -16.89 -4.71 -24.55
C PRO A 3 -16.47 -3.24 -24.66
N ARG A 4 -17.15 -2.42 -25.47
CA ARG A 4 -16.88 -0.97 -25.60
C ARG A 4 -17.22 -0.16 -24.33
N PHE A 5 -18.21 -0.59 -23.55
CA PHE A 5 -18.59 0.15 -22.32
C PHE A 5 -17.60 -0.08 -21.17
N HIS A 6 -16.86 -1.19 -21.17
CA HIS A 6 -15.86 -1.47 -20.15
C HIS A 6 -14.66 -0.52 -20.28
N SER A 7 -14.23 -0.27 -21.54
CA SER A 7 -13.12 0.64 -21.83
C SER A 7 -13.41 2.10 -21.45
N LEU A 8 -14.64 2.60 -21.64
CA LEU A 8 -14.99 3.97 -21.25
C LEU A 8 -15.09 4.14 -19.73
N LYS A 9 -15.65 3.16 -19.02
CA LYS A 9 -15.72 3.20 -17.55
C LYS A 9 -14.33 3.14 -16.93
N HIS A 10 -13.45 2.32 -17.48
CA HIS A 10 -12.04 2.24 -17.07
C HIS A 10 -11.28 3.53 -17.38
N PHE A 11 -11.45 4.10 -18.58
CA PHE A 11 -10.87 5.40 -18.95
C PHE A 11 -11.33 6.55 -18.04
N LEU A 12 -12.60 6.53 -17.60
CA LEU A 12 -13.15 7.52 -16.67
C LEU A 12 -12.84 7.19 -15.19
N GLY A 13 -12.19 6.06 -14.90
CA GLY A 13 -11.84 5.64 -13.54
C GLY A 13 -13.05 5.35 -12.65
N ILE A 14 -14.19 4.95 -13.22
CA ILE A 14 -15.39 4.61 -12.41
C ILE A 14 -15.09 3.32 -11.64
N PRO A 15 -15.20 3.30 -10.30
CA PRO A 15 -14.89 2.14 -9.48
C PRO A 15 -15.69 0.90 -9.91
N ALA A 16 -15.05 -0.26 -9.87
CA ALA A 16 -15.68 -1.54 -10.22
C ALA A 16 -16.64 -2.05 -9.13
N THR A 17 -16.44 -1.63 -7.88
CA THR A 17 -17.17 -2.12 -6.71
C THR A 17 -18.29 -1.16 -6.29
N SER A 18 -19.37 -1.71 -5.74
CA SER A 18 -20.54 -0.95 -5.30
C SER A 18 -20.43 -0.61 -3.81
N HIS A 19 -20.68 0.64 -3.43
CA HIS A 19 -20.73 1.04 -2.02
C HIS A 19 -21.99 0.49 -1.33
N HIS A 20 -21.84 -0.07 -0.13
CA HIS A 20 -22.97 -0.45 0.72
C HIS A 20 -23.62 0.80 1.34
N GLY A 21 -24.95 0.90 1.32
CA GLY A 21 -25.69 2.11 1.75
C GLY A 21 -25.47 2.53 3.21
N ASN A 22 -25.18 1.57 4.10
CA ASN A 22 -24.87 1.85 5.50
C ASN A 22 -23.59 2.68 5.66
N GLU A 23 -22.57 2.42 4.82
CA GLU A 23 -21.31 3.15 4.82
C GLU A 23 -21.52 4.61 4.40
N GLN A 24 -22.35 4.82 3.37
CA GLN A 24 -22.69 6.15 2.86
C GLN A 24 -23.43 6.98 3.91
N LEU A 25 -24.40 6.39 4.61
CA LEU A 25 -25.16 7.08 5.65
C LEU A 25 -24.25 7.53 6.80
N VAL A 26 -23.40 6.61 7.28
CA VAL A 26 -22.46 6.89 8.36
C VAL A 26 -21.47 7.98 7.94
N ALA A 27 -20.87 7.87 6.76
CA ALA A 27 -19.98 8.90 6.21
C ALA A 27 -20.65 10.28 6.12
N THR A 28 -21.89 10.32 5.62
CA THR A 28 -22.67 11.56 5.45
C THR A 28 -22.95 12.23 6.80
N LEU A 29 -23.43 11.46 7.78
CA LEU A 29 -23.71 11.99 9.12
C LEU A 29 -22.44 12.48 9.82
N GLY A 30 -21.35 11.73 9.74
CA GLY A 30 -20.05 12.14 10.30
C GLY A 30 -19.52 13.43 9.67
N GLY A 31 -19.64 13.55 8.34
CA GLY A 31 -19.30 14.77 7.60
C GLY A 31 -20.14 15.97 8.02
N ILE A 32 -21.46 15.83 8.14
CA ILE A 32 -22.36 16.91 8.58
C ILE A 32 -21.98 17.39 9.99
N ILE A 33 -21.90 16.47 10.95
CA ILE A 33 -21.64 16.79 12.36
C ILE A 33 -20.27 17.49 12.49
N SER A 34 -19.25 16.96 11.84
CA SER A 34 -17.89 17.50 11.93
C SER A 34 -17.75 18.87 11.28
N ILE A 35 -18.37 19.10 10.12
CA ILE A 35 -18.30 20.41 9.45
C ILE A 35 -19.09 21.47 10.19
N VAL A 36 -20.26 21.13 10.75
CA VAL A 36 -20.98 22.05 11.65
C VAL A 36 -20.10 22.43 12.84
N LEU A 37 -19.42 21.46 13.46
CA LEU A 37 -18.53 21.72 14.59
C LEU A 37 -17.34 22.62 14.20
N VAL A 38 -16.68 22.32 13.08
CA VAL A 38 -15.56 23.13 12.55
C VAL A 38 -16.01 24.55 12.23
N LEU A 39 -17.18 24.72 11.62
CA LEU A 39 -17.75 26.03 11.30
C LEU A 39 -17.99 26.86 12.57
N LEU A 40 -18.61 26.28 13.60
CA LEU A 40 -18.85 26.96 14.87
C LEU A 40 -17.54 27.39 15.54
N VAL A 41 -16.55 26.50 15.59
CA VAL A 41 -15.23 26.80 16.17
C VAL A 41 -14.49 27.87 15.36
N THR A 42 -14.45 27.73 14.04
CA THR A 42 -13.73 28.66 13.15
C THR A 42 -14.37 30.05 13.15
N ALA A 43 -15.71 30.11 13.11
CA ALA A 43 -16.43 31.39 13.13
C ALA A 43 -16.25 32.13 14.47
N ALA A 44 -16.22 31.40 15.60
CA ALA A 44 -15.90 31.99 16.90
C ALA A 44 -14.45 32.48 17.00
N ALA A 45 -13.54 31.82 16.28
CA ALA A 45 -12.12 32.09 16.23
C ALA A 45 -11.75 33.34 15.41
N VAL A 46 -12.10 33.34 14.12
CA VAL A 46 -11.65 34.38 13.15
C VAL A 46 -12.78 35.26 12.63
N GLY A 47 -14.03 34.99 13.03
CA GLY A 47 -15.21 35.66 12.51
C GLY A 47 -15.84 34.92 11.31
N PRO A 48 -17.13 35.15 11.05
CA PRO A 48 -17.90 34.37 10.07
C PRO A 48 -17.46 34.59 8.61
N GLN A 49 -16.91 35.76 8.27
CA GLN A 49 -16.49 36.05 6.89
C GLN A 49 -15.19 35.33 6.53
N ASP A 50 -14.17 35.39 7.39
CA ASP A 50 -12.89 34.71 7.13
C ASP A 50 -13.00 33.19 7.26
N ALA A 51 -13.94 32.69 8.08
CA ALA A 51 -14.25 31.27 8.13
C ALA A 51 -14.62 30.70 6.75
N LEU A 52 -15.32 31.46 5.90
CA LEU A 52 -15.75 31.01 4.57
C LEU A 52 -14.58 30.70 3.61
N LEU A 53 -13.38 31.26 3.86
CA LEU A 53 -12.20 31.01 3.03
C LEU A 53 -11.40 29.78 3.49
N ILE A 54 -11.53 29.41 4.77
CA ILE A 54 -10.75 28.33 5.40
C ILE A 54 -11.56 27.03 5.43
N VAL A 55 -12.87 27.14 5.66
CA VAL A 55 -13.78 25.99 5.77
C VAL A 55 -13.78 25.09 4.54
N PRO A 56 -13.68 25.58 3.27
CA PRO A 56 -13.64 24.68 2.12
C PRO A 56 -12.49 23.68 2.16
N SER A 57 -11.32 24.10 2.68
CA SER A 57 -10.17 23.22 2.88
C SER A 57 -10.50 22.13 3.90
N ILE A 58 -11.01 22.49 5.09
CA ILE A 58 -11.38 21.51 6.11
C ILE A 58 -12.58 20.64 5.68
N GLY A 59 -13.47 21.20 4.85
CA GLY A 59 -14.54 20.52 4.12
C GLY A 59 -14.02 19.32 3.34
N ALA A 60 -13.01 19.55 2.51
CA ALA A 60 -12.37 18.48 1.75
C ALA A 60 -11.66 17.45 2.67
N SER A 61 -11.09 17.88 3.80
CA SER A 61 -10.52 16.97 4.80
C SER A 61 -11.58 16.07 5.44
N ALA A 62 -12.77 16.61 5.72
CA ALA A 62 -13.90 15.83 6.22
C ALA A 62 -14.35 14.78 5.20
N VAL A 63 -14.41 15.14 3.90
CA VAL A 63 -14.69 14.15 2.84
C VAL A 63 -13.70 12.99 2.92
N LEU A 64 -12.41 13.24 3.05
CA LEU A 64 -11.41 12.17 3.17
C LEU A 64 -11.59 11.35 4.45
N ILE A 65 -11.70 12.00 5.61
CA ILE A 65 -11.79 11.32 6.92
C ILE A 65 -13.06 10.49 7.06
N PHE A 66 -14.17 10.93 6.47
CA PHE A 66 -15.46 10.27 6.60
C PHE A 66 -15.87 9.42 5.41
N ALA A 67 -15.44 9.70 4.17
CA ALA A 67 -15.76 8.83 3.04
C ALA A 67 -14.73 7.72 2.87
N VAL A 68 -13.45 8.01 3.14
CA VAL A 68 -12.33 7.08 2.93
C VAL A 68 -11.35 7.09 4.12
N PRO A 69 -11.80 6.74 5.34
CA PRO A 69 -11.00 6.86 6.57
C PRO A 69 -9.66 6.09 6.56
N HIS A 70 -9.55 5.04 5.74
CA HIS A 70 -8.33 4.24 5.62
C HIS A 70 -7.38 4.73 4.52
N SER A 71 -7.77 5.77 3.76
CA SER A 71 -6.89 6.37 2.76
C SER A 71 -5.62 6.90 3.44
N PRO A 72 -4.43 6.73 2.81
CA PRO A 72 -3.20 7.34 3.31
C PRO A 72 -3.33 8.87 3.43
N PHE A 73 -4.15 9.49 2.56
CA PHE A 73 -4.39 10.94 2.57
C PHE A 73 -5.29 11.40 3.71
N ALA A 74 -6.09 10.49 4.29
CA ALA A 74 -6.95 10.78 5.43
C ALA A 74 -6.24 10.57 6.77
N GLN A 75 -5.07 9.91 6.82
CA GLN A 75 -4.43 9.57 8.09
C GLN A 75 -3.99 10.80 8.88
N PRO A 76 -3.92 10.73 10.23
CA PRO A 76 -3.67 11.90 11.08
C PRO A 76 -2.38 12.65 10.74
N TRP A 77 -1.31 11.94 10.36
CA TRP A 77 -0.06 12.57 9.93
C TRP A 77 -0.24 13.41 8.68
N SER A 78 -0.90 12.85 7.65
CA SER A 78 -1.20 13.55 6.40
C SER A 78 -2.04 14.80 6.67
N VAL A 79 -3.12 14.67 7.43
CA VAL A 79 -3.99 15.81 7.80
C VAL A 79 -3.20 16.89 8.52
N LEU A 80 -2.52 16.54 9.61
CA LEU A 80 -1.84 17.50 10.47
C LEU A 80 -0.64 18.14 9.77
N ALA A 81 0.34 17.34 9.33
CA ALA A 81 1.54 17.88 8.70
C ALA A 81 1.21 18.54 7.37
N GLY A 82 0.27 17.99 6.58
CA GLY A 82 -0.13 18.56 5.30
C GLY A 82 -0.79 19.93 5.44
N HIS A 83 -1.71 20.13 6.40
CA HIS A 83 -2.29 21.46 6.63
C HIS A 83 -1.27 22.44 7.21
N LEU A 84 -0.49 22.04 8.22
CA LEU A 84 0.44 22.94 8.90
C LEU A 84 1.59 23.38 7.98
N SER A 85 2.19 22.46 7.21
CA SER A 85 3.24 22.81 6.25
C SER A 85 2.70 23.71 5.15
N SER A 86 1.49 23.42 4.66
CA SER A 86 0.84 24.22 3.63
C SER A 86 0.51 25.63 4.13
N ALA A 87 0.05 25.77 5.37
CA ALA A 87 -0.19 27.07 6.00
C ALA A 87 1.10 27.90 6.12
N ILE A 88 2.21 27.29 6.56
CA ILE A 88 3.53 27.93 6.64
C ILE A 88 3.98 28.42 5.27
N VAL A 89 3.91 27.56 4.25
CA VAL A 89 4.31 27.88 2.88
C VAL A 89 3.42 28.96 2.28
N GLY A 90 2.10 28.90 2.49
CA GLY A 90 1.15 29.90 2.00
C GLY A 90 1.41 31.28 2.59
N VAL A 91 1.63 31.39 3.91
CA VAL A 91 1.98 32.65 4.57
C VAL A 91 3.31 33.20 4.05
N ALA A 92 4.32 32.33 3.86
CA ALA A 92 5.62 32.74 3.31
C ALA A 92 5.49 33.30 1.88
N CYS A 93 4.71 32.63 1.03
CA CYS A 93 4.45 33.08 -0.34
C CYS A 93 3.72 34.42 -0.37
N TYR A 94 2.70 34.59 0.48
CA TYR A 94 1.99 35.87 0.61
C TYR A 94 2.93 37.01 1.01
N GLN A 95 3.85 36.77 1.96
CA GLN A 95 4.75 37.81 2.45
C GLN A 95 5.89 38.15 1.49
N TRP A 96 6.38 37.19 0.71
CA TRP A 96 7.60 37.36 -0.11
C TRP A 96 7.34 37.57 -1.59
N ILE A 97 6.15 37.24 -2.10
CA ILE A 97 5.82 37.34 -3.52
C ILE A 97 4.80 38.47 -3.71
N PRO A 98 5.19 39.64 -4.27
CA PRO A 98 4.29 40.80 -4.36
C PRO A 98 3.09 40.60 -5.30
N GLN A 99 3.24 39.77 -6.34
CA GLN A 99 2.17 39.55 -7.32
C GLN A 99 1.21 38.46 -6.83
N PRO A 100 -0.08 38.75 -6.56
CA PRO A 100 -0.98 37.82 -5.87
C PRO A 100 -1.23 36.50 -6.62
N ILE A 101 -1.35 36.55 -7.95
CA ILE A 101 -1.57 35.36 -8.78
C ILE A 101 -0.37 34.42 -8.72
N LEU A 102 0.84 34.99 -8.80
CA LEU A 102 2.08 34.22 -8.69
C LEU A 102 2.25 33.66 -7.27
N ALA A 103 1.97 34.47 -6.24
CA ALA A 103 2.00 34.04 -4.85
C ALA A 103 1.07 32.84 -4.61
N ALA A 104 -0.14 32.87 -5.17
CA ALA A 104 -1.12 31.80 -5.05
C ALA A 104 -0.65 30.50 -5.74
N GLY A 105 -0.13 30.60 -6.96
CA GLY A 105 0.42 29.45 -7.69
C GLY A 105 1.63 28.84 -6.97
N CYS A 106 2.56 29.69 -6.52
CA CYS A 106 3.72 29.26 -5.74
C CYS A 106 3.33 28.63 -4.41
N ALA A 107 2.35 29.19 -3.69
CA ALA A 107 1.88 28.66 -2.42
C ALA A 107 1.41 27.21 -2.56
N VAL A 108 0.56 26.93 -3.56
CA VAL A 108 0.04 25.57 -3.79
C VAL A 108 1.15 24.64 -4.28
N GLY A 109 1.93 25.05 -5.29
CA GLY A 109 2.99 24.22 -5.86
C GLY A 109 4.08 23.86 -4.85
N LEU A 110 4.56 24.83 -4.07
CA LEU A 110 5.54 24.60 -3.01
C LEU A 110 4.95 23.78 -1.86
N ALA A 111 3.69 23.98 -1.50
CA ALA A 111 3.02 23.16 -0.50
C ALA A 111 2.97 21.69 -0.92
N ILE A 112 2.66 21.40 -2.19
CA ILE A 112 2.72 20.04 -2.76
C ILE A 112 4.14 19.47 -2.64
N GLY A 113 5.16 20.25 -2.98
CA GLY A 113 6.56 19.84 -2.84
C GLY A 113 6.94 19.51 -1.40
N VAL A 114 6.59 20.37 -0.45
CA VAL A 114 6.86 20.13 0.98
C VAL A 114 6.11 18.90 1.49
N MET A 115 4.85 18.71 1.12
CA MET A 115 4.08 17.52 1.50
C MET A 115 4.67 16.22 0.95
N HIS A 116 5.28 16.24 -0.24
CA HIS A 116 6.03 15.09 -0.75
C HIS A 116 7.25 14.78 0.12
N LEU A 117 8.02 15.81 0.50
CA LEU A 117 9.20 15.65 1.33
C LEU A 117 8.87 15.12 2.73
N THR A 118 7.77 15.60 3.34
CA THR A 118 7.31 15.18 4.67
C THR A 118 6.45 13.90 4.63
N ARG A 119 6.21 13.33 3.43
CA ARG A 119 5.31 12.18 3.21
C ARG A 119 3.94 12.40 3.84
N SER A 120 3.42 13.61 3.73
CA SER A 120 2.16 14.05 4.34
C SER A 120 1.21 14.63 3.30
N ILE A 121 1.15 14.00 2.12
CA ILE A 121 0.24 14.43 1.04
C ILE A 121 -1.19 14.41 1.59
N HIS A 122 -1.74 15.60 1.70
CA HIS A 122 -3.11 15.85 2.08
C HIS A 122 -3.63 16.92 1.13
N PRO A 123 -4.30 16.53 0.02
CA PRO A 123 -4.76 17.48 -0.99
C PRO A 123 -5.50 18.71 -0.44
N PRO A 124 -6.33 18.61 0.63
CA PRO A 124 -6.93 19.79 1.25
C PRO A 124 -5.93 20.84 1.75
N GLY A 125 -4.71 20.45 2.11
CA GLY A 125 -3.61 21.35 2.47
C GLY A 125 -3.27 22.35 1.37
N GLY A 126 -3.38 21.97 0.09
CA GLY A 126 -3.21 22.91 -1.03
C GLY A 126 -4.19 24.08 -0.96
N ALA A 127 -5.46 23.82 -0.61
CA ALA A 127 -6.45 24.88 -0.38
C ALA A 127 -6.13 25.73 0.86
N THR A 128 -5.52 25.15 1.90
CA THR A 128 -4.99 25.91 3.06
C THR A 128 -3.89 26.89 2.64
N ALA A 129 -2.92 26.43 1.84
CA ALA A 129 -1.87 27.30 1.32
C ALA A 129 -2.45 28.45 0.47
N LEU A 130 -3.40 28.12 -0.40
CA LEU A 130 -4.07 29.11 -1.24
C LEU A 130 -4.83 30.15 -0.41
N ALA A 131 -5.58 29.71 0.61
CA ALA A 131 -6.36 30.58 1.48
C ALA A 131 -5.49 31.61 2.20
N ALA A 132 -4.27 31.25 2.61
CA ALA A 132 -3.32 32.21 3.20
C ALA A 132 -2.96 33.37 2.26
N VAL A 133 -2.97 33.15 0.94
CA VAL A 133 -2.65 34.16 -0.06
C VAL A 133 -3.88 34.98 -0.44
N ILE A 134 -4.98 34.32 -0.78
CA ILE A 134 -6.22 34.99 -1.26
C ILE A 134 -7.13 35.48 -0.12
N GLY A 135 -6.67 35.32 1.12
CA GLY A 135 -7.34 35.74 2.34
C GLY A 135 -7.70 37.22 2.40
N GLY A 136 -8.59 37.58 3.32
CA GLY A 136 -8.88 38.96 3.66
C GLY A 136 -7.82 39.61 4.56
N PRO A 137 -7.90 40.93 4.81
CA PRO A 137 -6.97 41.65 5.67
C PRO A 137 -6.86 41.08 7.10
N ALA A 138 -7.95 40.52 7.64
CA ALA A 138 -7.95 39.88 8.95
C ALA A 138 -7.08 38.61 8.96
N LEU A 139 -7.17 37.79 7.91
CA LEU A 139 -6.33 36.60 7.75
C LEU A 139 -4.86 36.96 7.55
N HIS A 140 -4.57 37.97 6.71
CA HIS A 140 -3.20 38.42 6.47
C HIS A 140 -2.55 39.01 7.73
N LYS A 141 -3.31 39.70 8.58
CA LYS A 141 -2.84 40.24 9.86
C LYS A 141 -2.39 39.15 10.85
N LEU A 142 -2.93 37.93 10.75
CA LEU A 142 -2.48 36.82 11.60
C LEU A 142 -1.04 36.41 11.30
N GLY A 143 -0.56 36.62 10.06
CA GLY A 143 0.75 36.13 9.63
C GLY A 143 0.91 34.64 9.93
N TYR A 144 2.02 34.24 10.54
CA TYR A 144 2.24 32.85 10.95
C TYR A 144 1.30 32.38 12.08
N GLY A 145 0.60 33.29 12.74
CA GLY A 145 -0.50 32.95 13.65
C GLY A 145 -1.60 32.12 12.97
N TYR A 146 -1.77 32.28 11.65
CA TYR A 146 -2.68 31.47 10.82
C TYR A 146 -2.48 29.96 11.01
N VAL A 147 -1.23 29.53 11.18
CA VAL A 147 -0.85 28.11 11.33
C VAL A 147 -1.45 27.52 12.61
N VAL A 148 -1.37 28.25 13.72
CA VAL A 148 -1.92 27.82 15.01
C VAL A 148 -3.43 28.03 15.03
N HIS A 149 -3.86 29.22 14.61
CA HIS A 149 -5.24 29.65 14.67
C HIS A 149 -5.65 30.29 13.33
N PRO A 150 -6.57 29.69 12.56
CA PRO A 150 -7.45 28.59 12.96
C PRO A 150 -6.98 27.18 12.52
N ILE A 151 -5.87 27.04 11.78
CA ILE A 151 -5.55 25.78 11.08
C ILE A 151 -5.28 24.61 12.02
N ALA A 152 -4.37 24.73 12.99
CA ALA A 152 -4.09 23.65 13.92
C ALA A 152 -5.32 23.26 14.76
N ILE A 153 -6.12 24.26 15.17
CA ILE A 153 -7.38 24.04 15.89
C ILE A 153 -8.36 23.24 15.04
N ASN A 154 -8.56 23.62 13.78
CA ASN A 154 -9.44 22.89 12.87
C ASN A 154 -8.97 21.47 12.60
N CYS A 155 -7.66 21.26 12.47
CA CYS A 155 -7.07 19.92 12.38
C CYS A 155 -7.37 19.09 13.63
N ALA A 156 -7.20 19.65 14.83
CA ALA A 156 -7.51 18.95 16.07
C ALA A 156 -9.00 18.59 16.16
N VAL A 157 -9.89 19.53 15.84
CA VAL A 157 -11.34 19.31 15.85
C VAL A 157 -11.74 18.20 14.88
N ILE A 158 -11.29 18.27 13.63
CA ILE A 158 -11.69 17.28 12.61
C ILE A 158 -11.11 15.90 12.89
N LEU A 159 -9.88 15.81 13.41
CA LEU A 159 -9.26 14.54 13.79
C LEU A 159 -9.95 13.91 14.99
N LEU A 160 -10.27 14.70 16.02
CA LEU A 160 -11.00 14.20 17.19
C LEU A 160 -12.41 13.75 16.82
N ALA A 161 -13.11 14.52 15.97
CA ALA A 161 -14.42 14.12 15.44
C ALA A 161 -14.32 12.83 14.62
N GLY A 162 -13.31 12.73 13.74
CA GLY A 162 -13.04 11.54 12.94
C GLY A 162 -12.78 10.31 13.81
N ILE A 163 -11.91 10.42 14.81
CA ILE A 163 -11.62 9.33 15.76
C ILE A 163 -12.88 8.93 16.53
N ALA A 164 -13.57 9.89 17.15
CA ALA A 164 -14.74 9.62 18.00
C ALA A 164 -15.92 9.02 17.23
N PHE A 165 -16.13 9.45 16.00
CA PHE A 165 -17.23 8.94 15.18
C PHE A 165 -16.89 7.58 14.57
N ASN A 166 -15.67 7.39 14.07
CA ASN A 166 -15.26 6.15 13.42
C ASN A 166 -14.92 5.03 14.41
N CYS A 167 -14.60 5.33 15.67
CA CYS A 167 -14.27 4.30 16.67
C CYS A 167 -15.45 3.37 17.01
N GLY A 168 -16.69 3.84 16.81
CA GLY A 168 -17.91 3.06 17.03
C GLY A 168 -18.12 1.92 16.02
N PHE A 169 -17.39 1.92 14.91
CA PHE A 169 -17.57 0.97 13.82
C PHE A 169 -16.30 0.12 13.62
N PRO A 170 -16.32 -1.20 13.91
CA PRO A 170 -15.14 -2.06 13.81
C PRO A 170 -14.46 -2.05 12.43
N TRP A 171 -15.23 -1.84 11.35
CA TRP A 171 -14.74 -1.82 9.98
C TRP A 171 -14.28 -0.43 9.50
N ARG A 172 -14.46 0.64 10.29
CA ARG A 172 -14.10 2.03 9.92
C ARG A 172 -13.04 2.64 10.83
N ARG A 173 -12.40 1.84 11.69
CA ARG A 173 -11.55 2.35 12.77
C ARG A 173 -10.50 3.32 12.24
N TYR A 174 -10.54 4.53 12.81
CA TYR A 174 -9.66 5.63 12.47
C TYR A 174 -8.87 6.06 13.72
N PRO A 175 -7.53 6.20 13.64
CA PRO A 175 -6.66 5.94 12.48
C PRO A 175 -6.55 4.46 12.10
N ALA A 176 -6.09 4.19 10.88
CA ALA A 176 -5.99 2.82 10.33
C ALA A 176 -5.13 1.87 11.21
N SER A 177 -4.17 2.41 11.96
CA SER A 177 -3.37 1.64 12.94
C SER A 177 -4.21 0.93 14.03
N LEU A 178 -5.46 1.34 14.26
CA LEU A 178 -6.38 0.70 15.21
C LEU A 178 -7.13 -0.50 14.62
N MET A 179 -7.02 -0.72 13.31
CA MET A 179 -7.51 -1.92 12.65
C MET A 179 -6.63 -3.11 13.02
N ARG A 180 -7.26 -4.20 13.46
CA ARG A 180 -6.58 -5.47 13.70
C ARG A 180 -6.88 -6.41 12.56
N TYR A 181 -5.89 -6.62 11.70
CA TYR A 181 -5.95 -7.70 10.72
C TYR A 181 -5.77 -9.03 11.44
N LYS A 182 -6.67 -9.99 11.21
CA LYS A 182 -6.45 -11.36 11.66
C LYS A 182 -5.40 -11.98 10.73
N PRO A 183 -4.18 -12.28 11.21
CA PRO A 183 -3.20 -12.95 10.37
C PRO A 183 -3.80 -14.27 9.91
N HIS A 184 -3.72 -14.53 8.61
CA HIS A 184 -4.11 -15.82 8.06
C HIS A 184 -3.04 -16.82 8.47
N THR A 185 -3.30 -17.57 9.56
CA THR A 185 -2.48 -18.71 9.96
C THR A 185 -2.85 -19.91 9.07
N GLY A 186 -2.50 -19.82 7.79
CA GLY A 186 -2.58 -20.96 6.87
C GLY A 186 -1.35 -21.84 7.06
N SER A 187 -1.55 -23.12 7.38
CA SER A 187 -0.50 -24.14 7.26
C SER A 187 0.09 -24.12 5.86
N ALA A 188 1.36 -24.49 5.70
CA ALA A 188 2.10 -24.58 4.43
C ALA A 188 1.46 -25.55 3.40
N GLN A 189 0.29 -25.19 2.89
CA GLN A 189 -0.33 -25.79 1.72
C GLN A 189 0.09 -24.97 0.51
N ARG A 190 0.32 -25.66 -0.61
CA ARG A 190 0.49 -25.04 -1.92
C ARG A 190 -0.70 -24.10 -2.16
N TRP A 191 -0.42 -22.80 -2.20
CA TRP A 191 -1.43 -21.82 -2.57
C TRP A 191 -1.87 -22.08 -4.02
N PRO A 192 -3.18 -22.12 -4.31
CA PRO A 192 -3.67 -22.18 -5.68
C PRO A 192 -3.33 -20.89 -6.43
N THR A 193 -3.26 -20.96 -7.75
CA THR A 193 -3.05 -19.78 -8.60
C THR A 193 -4.22 -18.81 -8.44
N VAL A 194 -3.94 -17.57 -8.02
CA VAL A 194 -4.95 -16.52 -7.86
C VAL A 194 -5.20 -15.88 -9.24
N SER A 195 -6.46 -15.82 -9.67
CA SER A 195 -6.87 -15.14 -10.91
C SER A 195 -7.48 -13.78 -10.59
N GLY A 196 -7.56 -12.89 -11.59
CA GLY A 196 -8.22 -11.59 -11.43
C GLY A 196 -9.68 -11.68 -10.97
N GLU A 197 -10.42 -12.74 -11.35
CA GLU A 197 -11.79 -12.97 -10.89
C GLU A 197 -11.85 -13.28 -9.39
N HIS A 198 -10.93 -14.12 -8.88
CA HIS A 198 -10.83 -14.41 -7.46
C HIS A 198 -10.49 -13.14 -6.65
N LEU A 199 -9.65 -12.28 -7.22
CA LEU A 199 -9.25 -11.03 -6.59
C LEU A 199 -10.40 -10.01 -6.57
N SER A 200 -11.14 -9.87 -7.66
CA SER A 200 -12.35 -9.03 -7.71
C SER A 200 -13.39 -9.51 -6.69
N ALA A 201 -13.66 -10.82 -6.63
CA ALA A 201 -14.60 -11.38 -5.67
C ALA A 201 -14.15 -11.17 -4.22
N ALA A 202 -12.83 -11.27 -3.95
CA ALA A 202 -12.27 -10.98 -2.64
C ALA A 202 -12.43 -9.50 -2.27
N MET A 203 -12.13 -8.57 -3.20
CA MET A 203 -12.31 -7.12 -3.01
C MET A 203 -13.76 -6.75 -2.70
N ASP A 204 -14.72 -7.35 -3.42
CA ASP A 204 -16.15 -7.17 -3.15
C ASP A 204 -16.54 -7.70 -1.76
N SER A 205 -16.02 -8.87 -1.37
CA SER A 205 -16.35 -9.52 -0.10
C SER A 205 -15.77 -8.83 1.14
N LEU A 206 -14.59 -8.22 1.02
CA LEU A 206 -13.86 -7.64 2.14
C LEU A 206 -14.40 -6.26 2.55
N ASN A 207 -15.26 -5.65 1.73
CA ASN A 207 -15.82 -4.31 1.97
C ASN A 207 -14.72 -3.26 2.25
N VAL A 208 -13.52 -3.48 1.70
CA VAL A 208 -12.40 -2.53 1.75
C VAL A 208 -12.31 -1.92 0.36
N VAL A 209 -12.56 -0.61 0.29
CA VAL A 209 -12.27 0.16 -0.93
C VAL A 209 -10.76 0.27 -1.03
N ILE A 210 -10.15 -0.61 -1.82
CA ILE A 210 -8.74 -0.52 -2.19
C ILE A 210 -8.71 0.25 -3.51
N ASP A 211 -8.05 1.42 -3.53
CA ASP A 211 -7.80 2.22 -4.75
C ASP A 211 -6.71 1.56 -5.62
N VAL A 212 -6.86 0.28 -5.96
CA VAL A 212 -5.95 -0.48 -6.83
C VAL A 212 -6.81 -1.33 -7.77
N ASN A 213 -6.52 -1.28 -9.07
CA ASN A 213 -7.21 -2.09 -10.06
C ASN A 213 -6.90 -3.58 -9.79
N PRO A 214 -7.87 -4.53 -9.90
CA PRO A 214 -7.58 -5.97 -9.71
C PRO A 214 -6.39 -6.49 -10.52
N GLU A 215 -6.14 -5.94 -11.71
CA GLU A 215 -5.01 -6.31 -12.57
C GLU A 215 -3.66 -5.89 -11.95
N GLU A 216 -3.56 -4.66 -11.43
CA GLU A 216 -2.35 -4.15 -10.76
C GLU A 216 -2.07 -4.96 -9.49
N LEU A 217 -3.11 -5.30 -8.73
CA LEU A 217 -2.96 -6.10 -7.52
C LEU A 217 -2.56 -7.56 -7.85
N GLN A 218 -3.02 -8.12 -8.97
CA GLN A 218 -2.53 -9.41 -9.47
C GLN A 218 -1.04 -9.35 -9.83
N GLU A 219 -0.59 -8.27 -10.48
CA GLU A 219 0.82 -8.06 -10.82
C GLU A 219 1.70 -7.97 -9.55
N ILE A 220 1.25 -7.23 -8.54
CA ILE A 220 1.93 -7.14 -7.25
C ILE A 220 2.05 -8.52 -6.58
N VAL A 221 0.97 -9.30 -6.56
CA VAL A 221 0.97 -10.65 -5.97
C VAL A 221 1.93 -11.56 -6.72
N GLN A 222 1.88 -11.55 -8.05
CA GLN A 222 2.76 -12.38 -8.89
C GLN A 222 4.24 -12.02 -8.65
N HIS A 223 4.57 -10.73 -8.61
CA HIS A 223 5.93 -10.28 -8.34
C HIS A 223 6.40 -10.65 -6.93
N ALA A 224 5.53 -10.54 -5.92
CA ALA A 224 5.84 -10.97 -4.56
C ALA A 224 6.12 -12.48 -4.47
N LEU A 225 5.35 -13.31 -5.21
CA LEU A 225 5.58 -14.75 -5.29
C LEU A 225 6.91 -15.08 -5.98
N GLU A 226 7.28 -14.34 -7.03
CA GLU A 226 8.57 -14.49 -7.69
C GLU A 226 9.75 -14.16 -6.77
N LEU A 227 9.66 -13.05 -6.02
CA LEU A 227 10.67 -12.69 -5.02
C LEU A 227 10.81 -13.75 -3.92
N ALA A 228 9.69 -14.26 -3.40
CA ALA A 228 9.70 -15.33 -2.39
C ALA A 228 10.30 -16.63 -2.94
N GLN A 229 10.02 -16.97 -4.20
CA GLN A 229 10.60 -18.13 -4.87
C GLN A 229 12.11 -17.96 -5.07
N GLN A 230 12.59 -16.76 -5.41
CA GLN A 230 14.02 -16.46 -5.53
C GLN A 230 14.75 -16.62 -4.19
N GLU A 231 14.16 -16.15 -3.07
CA GLU A 231 14.74 -16.36 -1.74
C GLU A 231 14.82 -17.85 -1.37
N LEU A 232 13.78 -18.62 -1.69
CA LEU A 232 13.77 -20.06 -1.46
C LEU A 232 14.83 -20.78 -2.30
N ASP A 233 14.99 -20.38 -3.56
CA ASP A 233 16.00 -20.95 -4.47
C ASP A 233 17.42 -20.58 -4.05
N ALA A 234 17.65 -19.37 -3.51
CA ALA A 234 18.94 -18.96 -2.97
C ALA A 234 19.35 -19.77 -1.72
N ALA A 235 18.38 -20.30 -0.96
CA ALA A 235 18.61 -21.15 0.20
C ALA A 235 18.89 -22.63 -0.15
N LEU A 236 18.85 -23.01 -1.44
CA LEU A 236 19.07 -24.38 -1.86
C LEU A 236 20.51 -24.86 -1.61
N PRO A 237 20.70 -26.16 -1.32
CA PRO A 237 22.03 -26.71 -1.09
C PRO A 237 22.88 -26.66 -2.36
N THR A 238 24.15 -26.26 -2.21
CA THR A 238 25.10 -26.30 -3.33
C THR A 238 25.42 -27.75 -3.69
N VAL A 239 25.13 -28.14 -4.93
CA VAL A 239 25.40 -29.50 -5.42
C VAL A 239 26.64 -29.53 -6.31
N THR A 240 27.48 -30.54 -6.11
CA THR A 240 28.80 -30.66 -6.77
C THR A 240 28.96 -32.01 -7.48
N MET A 241 29.70 -32.00 -8.59
CA MET A 241 29.99 -33.19 -9.37
C MET A 241 30.73 -34.26 -8.54
N GLY A 242 30.39 -35.53 -8.76
CA GLY A 242 31.00 -36.67 -8.07
C GLY A 242 30.39 -36.98 -6.69
N ARG A 243 29.57 -36.11 -6.12
CA ARG A 243 28.88 -36.32 -4.83
C ARG A 243 27.59 -37.10 -4.97
N TYR A 244 27.14 -37.65 -3.84
CA TYR A 244 25.94 -38.46 -3.71
C TYR A 244 24.90 -37.71 -2.88
N TYR A 245 23.64 -37.73 -3.32
CA TYR A 245 22.56 -37.02 -2.67
C TYR A 245 21.33 -37.92 -2.54
N SER A 246 20.63 -37.82 -1.43
CA SER A 246 19.35 -38.50 -1.21
C SER A 246 18.22 -37.48 -1.10
N ASN A 247 17.04 -37.83 -1.60
CA ASN A 247 15.84 -37.00 -1.48
C ASN A 247 15.12 -37.10 -0.13
N ASN A 248 15.59 -37.95 0.79
CA ASN A 248 14.96 -38.21 2.10
C ASN A 248 13.46 -38.56 2.04
N LYS A 249 12.95 -39.01 0.90
CA LYS A 249 11.55 -39.46 0.79
C LYS A 249 11.40 -40.87 1.35
N PRO A 250 10.27 -41.23 1.97
CA PRO A 250 10.03 -42.58 2.46
C PRO A 250 9.61 -43.54 1.33
N GLY A 251 9.84 -44.85 1.56
CA GLY A 251 9.27 -45.93 0.74
C GLY A 251 9.73 -45.93 -0.71
N GLN A 252 8.80 -46.19 -1.63
CA GLN A 252 9.08 -46.40 -3.06
C GLN A 252 9.54 -45.13 -3.81
N GLN A 253 9.47 -43.95 -3.18
CA GLN A 253 9.96 -42.69 -3.74
C GLN A 253 11.40 -42.37 -3.30
N TRP A 254 11.93 -43.10 -2.32
CA TRP A 254 13.31 -42.93 -1.87
C TRP A 254 14.28 -43.24 -3.00
N SER A 255 15.26 -42.36 -3.22
CA SER A 255 16.36 -42.62 -4.15
C SER A 255 17.62 -41.85 -3.78
N VAL A 256 18.76 -42.41 -4.20
CA VAL A 256 20.08 -41.80 -4.10
C VAL A 256 20.61 -41.57 -5.51
N ARG A 257 21.03 -40.34 -5.78
CA ARG A 257 21.56 -39.91 -7.06
C ARG A 257 23.00 -39.45 -6.90
N GLN A 258 23.86 -39.87 -7.81
CA GLN A 258 25.21 -39.35 -7.97
C GLN A 258 25.23 -38.39 -9.15
N ILE A 259 25.85 -37.21 -9.00
CA ILE A 259 26.12 -36.34 -10.14
C ILE A 259 27.34 -36.89 -10.88
N VAL A 260 27.15 -37.32 -12.13
CA VAL A 260 28.19 -37.97 -12.95
C VAL A 260 28.82 -37.02 -13.95
N ASP A 261 28.09 -35.98 -14.36
CA ASP A 261 28.58 -34.95 -15.28
C ASP A 261 27.85 -33.62 -15.02
N GLU A 262 28.46 -32.49 -15.40
CA GLU A 262 27.85 -31.17 -15.26
C GLU A 262 28.24 -30.21 -16.38
N ARG A 263 27.29 -29.33 -16.73
CA ARG A 263 27.51 -28.20 -17.64
C ARG A 263 27.21 -26.91 -16.89
N ARG A 264 28.25 -26.14 -16.58
CA ARG A 264 28.13 -24.84 -15.89
C ARG A 264 27.72 -23.74 -16.88
N SER A 265 26.87 -22.84 -16.41
CA SER A 265 26.40 -21.67 -17.15
C SER A 265 25.90 -20.61 -16.16
N ASP A 266 26.06 -19.33 -16.51
CA ASP A 266 25.50 -18.22 -15.73
C ASP A 266 23.97 -18.10 -15.91
N ASN A 267 23.43 -18.62 -17.02
CA ASN A 267 21.99 -18.79 -17.22
C ASN A 267 21.49 -20.04 -16.48
N PRO A 268 20.57 -19.91 -15.49
CA PRO A 268 20.03 -21.04 -14.71
C PRO A 268 19.36 -22.13 -15.54
N GLU A 269 18.73 -21.80 -16.66
CA GLU A 269 18.09 -22.79 -17.54
C GLU A 269 19.12 -23.66 -18.30
N ALA A 270 20.36 -23.17 -18.43
CA ALA A 270 21.45 -23.84 -19.11
C ALA A 270 22.51 -24.44 -18.17
N ASP A 271 22.40 -24.21 -16.84
CA ASP A 271 23.24 -24.88 -15.83
C ASP A 271 22.65 -26.26 -15.52
N LEU A 272 23.20 -27.29 -16.15
CA LEU A 272 22.67 -28.65 -16.14
C LEU A 272 23.56 -29.60 -15.35
N VAL A 273 22.92 -30.55 -14.68
CA VAL A 273 23.57 -31.70 -14.04
C VAL A 273 23.04 -32.99 -14.62
N VAL A 274 23.95 -33.92 -14.93
CA VAL A 274 23.63 -35.28 -15.31
C VAL A 274 23.83 -36.16 -14.09
N TYR A 275 22.82 -36.95 -13.75
CA TYR A 275 22.85 -37.82 -12.58
C TYR A 275 22.59 -39.28 -12.93
N LYS A 276 23.14 -40.17 -12.12
CA LYS A 276 22.84 -41.60 -12.13
C LYS A 276 22.19 -41.98 -10.82
N VAL A 277 21.07 -42.70 -10.88
CA VAL A 277 20.44 -43.29 -9.69
C VAL A 277 21.27 -44.50 -9.27
N VAL A 278 21.93 -44.39 -8.13
CA VAL A 278 22.80 -45.44 -7.59
C VAL A 278 22.07 -46.32 -6.58
N GLU A 279 20.96 -45.85 -6.01
CA GLU A 279 20.17 -46.61 -5.05
C GLU A 279 18.69 -46.18 -5.05
N GLY A 280 17.80 -47.10 -4.71
CA GLY A 280 16.36 -46.84 -4.58
C GLY A 280 15.59 -46.77 -5.89
N SER A 281 14.56 -45.93 -5.91
CA SER A 281 13.60 -45.82 -7.01
C SER A 281 14.26 -45.40 -8.33
N GLY A 282 14.09 -46.22 -9.37
CA GLY A 282 14.70 -45.97 -10.68
C GLY A 282 16.20 -46.31 -10.73
N LEU A 283 16.66 -47.25 -9.91
CA LEU A 283 18.02 -47.78 -9.88
C LEU A 283 18.60 -48.00 -11.30
N ASN A 284 19.87 -47.61 -11.48
CA ASN A 284 20.63 -47.70 -12.73
C ASN A 284 20.13 -46.80 -13.87
N ARG A 285 19.12 -45.95 -13.65
CA ARG A 285 18.73 -44.93 -14.63
C ARG A 285 19.64 -43.71 -14.54
N THR A 286 19.92 -43.13 -15.71
CA THR A 286 20.56 -41.82 -15.85
C THR A 286 19.55 -40.80 -16.34
N GLY A 287 19.70 -39.56 -15.90
CA GLY A 287 18.88 -38.44 -16.33
C GLY A 287 19.66 -37.14 -16.27
N SER A 288 19.09 -36.09 -16.85
CA SER A 288 19.60 -34.72 -16.75
C SER A 288 18.49 -33.79 -16.25
N CYS A 289 18.87 -32.74 -15.53
CA CYS A 289 17.99 -31.64 -15.14
C CYS A 289 18.82 -30.38 -14.86
N THR A 290 18.17 -29.25 -14.63
CA THR A 290 18.89 -28.05 -14.17
C THR A 290 19.48 -28.29 -12.77
N ARG A 291 20.54 -27.55 -12.44
CA ARG A 291 21.15 -27.61 -11.11
C ARG A 291 20.16 -27.23 -10.02
N THR A 292 19.32 -26.22 -10.26
CA THR A 292 18.28 -25.78 -9.34
C THR A 292 17.24 -26.87 -9.11
N GLU A 293 16.76 -27.54 -10.17
CA GLU A 293 15.84 -28.68 -10.03
C GLU A 293 16.46 -29.83 -9.23
N PHE A 294 17.74 -30.12 -9.46
CA PHE A 294 18.45 -31.13 -8.69
C PHE A 294 18.58 -30.72 -7.22
N ALA A 295 18.95 -29.48 -6.95
CA ALA A 295 19.09 -28.95 -5.59
C ALA A 295 17.75 -28.94 -4.82
N ARG A 296 16.63 -28.63 -5.49
CA ARG A 296 15.27 -28.77 -4.92
C ARG A 296 14.90 -30.22 -4.60
N TRP A 297 15.47 -31.20 -5.32
CA TRP A 297 15.26 -32.61 -5.06
C TRP A 297 16.12 -33.14 -3.89
N VAL A 298 17.24 -32.48 -3.56
CA VAL A 298 18.15 -32.91 -2.49
C VAL A 298 17.50 -32.72 -1.11
N GLY A 299 17.42 -33.81 -0.34
CA GLY A 299 17.12 -33.78 1.09
C GLY A 299 18.38 -33.78 1.96
N ARG A 300 19.44 -34.51 1.57
CA ARG A 300 20.76 -34.49 2.22
C ARG A 300 21.88 -34.98 1.29
N GLU A 301 23.10 -34.51 1.51
CA GLU A 301 24.30 -35.10 0.93
C GLU A 301 24.69 -36.38 1.69
N LEU A 302 25.18 -37.38 0.96
CA LEU A 302 25.68 -38.65 1.48
C LEU A 302 27.17 -38.81 1.16
N GLN A 303 27.90 -39.44 2.09
CA GLN A 303 29.27 -39.85 1.86
C GLN A 303 29.32 -41.38 1.74
N PRO A 304 29.85 -41.93 0.64
CA PRO A 304 29.99 -43.37 0.51
C PRO A 304 31.01 -43.88 1.55
N THR A 305 30.64 -44.92 2.29
CA THR A 305 31.57 -45.59 3.20
C THR A 305 32.67 -46.25 2.35
N LYS A 306 33.93 -45.85 2.54
CA LYS A 306 35.06 -46.54 1.89
C LYS A 306 35.11 -47.98 2.40
N THR A 307 34.63 -48.92 1.60
CA THR A 307 34.88 -50.34 1.85
C THR A 307 36.38 -50.55 1.74
N LYS A 308 37.06 -50.84 2.86
CA LYS A 308 38.43 -51.36 2.83
C LYS A 308 38.36 -52.71 2.10
N ILE A 309 38.90 -52.74 0.89
CA ILE A 309 39.20 -53.98 0.16
C ILE A 309 40.35 -54.66 0.89
#